data_AF-A0A4P5QBQ0-F1
#
_entry.id   AF-A0A4P5QBQ0-F1
#
_cell.length_a   1.000
_cell.length_b   1.000
_cell.length_c   1.000
_cell.angle_alpha   90.00
_cell.angle_beta   90.00
_cell.angle_gamma   90.00
#
_symmetry.space_group_name_H-M   'P 1'
#
loop_
_entity.id
_entity.type
_entity.pdbx_description
1 polymer ?
#
loop_
_entity_poly.entity_id
_entity_poly.type
_entity_poly.pdbx_seq_one_letter_code
_entity_poly.pdbx_strand_id
1 'polypeptide(L)'
;MANQNGVLSDAWNTLSDNVSQTWNEPQHYDLYVPAITWHARFAYDKEKTDRYNERPWGIGFGQTRWDDSGNWHGLYLMVFKDSFNKWEPIGGYGWEKIWRPLTDDNFHLGLGYTLGATARDNWNYIPIPVILPLASVGYGPATFQMTYIPGTYNNGNVYFAWLRFQF
;
A
#
# COMPACT_ATOMS: atom_id res chain seq x y z
N MET A 1 -7.21 -25.83 -23.59
CA MET A 1 -6.86 -25.62 -22.17
C MET A 1 -5.35 -25.67 -21.88
N ALA A 2 -4.47 -25.80 -22.89
CA ALA A 2 -3.02 -25.88 -22.67
C ALA A 2 -2.27 -24.53 -22.50
N ASN A 3 -2.96 -23.39 -22.66
CA ASN A 3 -2.32 -22.06 -22.69
C ASN A 3 -2.46 -21.25 -21.38
N GLN A 4 -3.23 -21.74 -20.40
CA GLN A 4 -3.42 -21.02 -19.13
C GLN A 4 -2.35 -21.38 -18.08
N ASN A 5 -1.77 -22.57 -18.16
CA ASN A 5 -0.74 -23.02 -17.22
C ASN A 5 0.57 -22.23 -17.37
N GLY A 6 0.91 -21.78 -18.58
CA GLY A 6 2.10 -20.96 -18.84
C GLY A 6 1.97 -19.53 -18.31
N VAL A 7 0.82 -18.88 -18.52
CA VAL A 7 0.62 -17.49 -18.07
C VAL A 7 0.67 -17.36 -16.55
N LEU A 8 0.08 -18.31 -15.83
CA LEU A 8 0.10 -18.31 -14.36
C LEU A 8 1.50 -18.60 -13.81
N SER A 9 2.25 -19.53 -14.43
CA SER A 9 3.64 -19.79 -14.02
C SER A 9 4.53 -18.59 -14.28
N ASP A 10 4.36 -17.91 -15.42
CA ASP A 10 5.18 -16.76 -15.79
C ASP A 10 4.90 -15.57 -14.87
N ALA A 11 3.62 -15.33 -14.53
CA ALA A 11 3.22 -14.31 -13.58
C ALA A 11 3.77 -14.59 -12.17
N TRP A 12 3.74 -15.86 -11.73
CA TRP A 12 4.29 -16.27 -10.44
C TRP A 12 5.80 -16.10 -10.36
N ASN A 13 6.52 -16.52 -11.41
CA ASN A 13 7.97 -16.35 -11.50
C ASN A 13 8.33 -14.87 -11.47
N THR A 14 7.66 -14.05 -12.28
CA THR A 14 7.86 -12.59 -12.31
C THR A 14 7.61 -11.96 -10.94
N LEU A 15 6.54 -12.34 -10.24
CA LEU A 15 6.27 -11.83 -8.90
C LEU A 15 7.34 -12.27 -7.90
N SER A 16 7.71 -13.55 -7.91
CA SER A 16 8.70 -14.13 -7.00
C SER A 16 10.08 -13.49 -7.19
N ASP A 17 10.49 -13.31 -8.44
CA ASP A 17 11.74 -12.65 -8.81
C ASP A 17 11.74 -11.19 -8.37
N ASN A 18 10.63 -10.48 -8.60
CA ASN A 18 10.52 -9.09 -8.18
C ASN A 18 10.59 -8.92 -6.66
N VAL A 19 9.91 -9.79 -5.90
CA VAL A 19 9.97 -9.81 -4.43
C VAL A 19 11.39 -10.15 -3.97
N SER A 20 12.00 -11.20 -4.53
CA SER A 20 13.35 -11.64 -4.22
C SER A 20 14.38 -10.54 -4.49
N GLN A 21 14.30 -9.88 -5.64
CA GLN A 21 15.20 -8.78 -5.98
C GLN A 21 15.00 -7.58 -5.05
N THR A 22 13.75 -7.24 -4.72
CA THR A 22 13.48 -6.16 -3.75
C THR A 22 14.04 -6.50 -2.37
N TRP A 23 14.06 -7.79 -1.99
CA TRP A 23 14.63 -8.27 -0.73
C TRP A 23 16.16 -8.20 -0.72
N ASN A 24 16.80 -8.73 -1.77
CA ASN A 24 18.25 -8.95 -1.81
C ASN A 24 19.04 -7.74 -2.34
N GLU A 25 18.42 -6.91 -3.18
CA GLU A 25 19.06 -5.77 -3.86
C GLU A 25 18.22 -4.48 -3.71
N PRO A 26 17.92 -4.02 -2.48
CA PRO A 26 17.23 -2.76 -2.29
C PRO A 26 18.14 -1.59 -2.68
N GLN A 27 17.57 -0.56 -3.32
CA GLN A 27 18.27 0.67 -3.66
C GLN A 27 18.12 1.74 -2.56
N HIS A 28 17.00 1.72 -1.85
CA HIS A 28 16.65 2.73 -0.84
C HIS A 28 15.89 2.13 0.34
N TYR A 29 15.77 2.94 1.39
CA TYR A 29 14.84 2.69 2.48
C TYR A 29 13.77 3.78 2.54
N ASP A 30 12.58 3.40 2.99
CA ASP A 30 11.43 4.29 3.09
C ASP A 30 10.89 4.33 4.52
N LEU A 31 10.67 5.54 5.02
CA LEU A 31 9.85 5.79 6.21
C LEU A 31 8.41 6.04 5.78
N TYR A 32 7.47 5.29 6.37
CA TYR A 32 6.04 5.42 6.14
C TYR A 32 5.39 6.11 7.34
N VAL A 33 4.67 7.19 7.10
CA VAL A 33 3.97 7.97 8.13
C VAL A 33 2.49 8.01 7.78
N PRO A 34 1.65 7.17 8.42
CA PRO A 34 0.20 7.24 8.32
C PRO A 34 -0.30 8.68 8.52
N ALA A 35 -1.10 9.16 7.58
CA ALA A 35 -1.52 10.56 7.54
C ALA A 35 -3.03 10.71 7.66
N ILE A 36 -3.79 9.98 6.84
CA ILE A 36 -5.25 10.15 6.73
C ILE A 36 -5.91 8.78 6.53
N THR A 37 -6.97 8.53 7.29
CA THR A 37 -7.95 7.47 7.00
C THR A 37 -9.28 8.15 6.71
N TRP A 38 -9.81 7.98 5.51
CA TRP A 38 -11.10 8.56 5.12
C TRP A 38 -12.11 7.48 4.74
N HIS A 39 -13.27 7.51 5.38
CA HIS A 39 -14.37 6.60 5.08
C HIS A 39 -15.24 7.23 3.98
N ALA A 40 -15.46 6.50 2.88
CA ALA A 40 -16.20 7.06 1.76
C ALA A 40 -17.67 7.32 2.13
N ARG A 41 -18.01 8.61 2.30
CA ARG A 41 -19.30 9.06 2.87
C ARG A 41 -20.54 8.71 2.05
N PHE A 42 -20.37 8.22 0.81
CA PHE A 42 -21.47 7.72 -0.02
C PHE A 42 -21.96 6.31 0.42
N ALA A 43 -21.17 5.59 1.23
CA ALA A 43 -21.44 4.22 1.64
C ALA A 43 -21.67 4.05 3.16
N TYR A 44 -21.89 5.16 3.89
CA TYR A 44 -22.04 5.20 5.35
C TYR A 44 -23.15 6.16 5.80
N ASP A 45 -23.87 5.76 6.85
CA ASP A 45 -24.78 6.66 7.58
C ASP A 45 -23.97 7.69 8.42
N LYS A 46 -24.42 8.96 8.39
CA LYS A 46 -23.74 10.12 9.02
C LYS A 46 -23.35 9.91 10.50
N GLU A 47 -24.13 9.16 11.27
CA GLU A 47 -23.88 8.93 12.70
C GLU A 47 -22.66 8.04 13.00
N LYS A 48 -22.15 7.27 12.01
CA LYS A 48 -20.95 6.43 12.17
C LYS A 48 -19.65 7.14 11.81
N THR A 49 -19.64 8.06 10.84
CA THR A 49 -18.41 8.76 10.42
C THR A 49 -17.85 9.68 11.50
N ASP A 50 -18.71 10.27 12.34
CA ASP A 50 -18.28 11.19 13.42
C ASP A 50 -17.60 10.49 14.61
N ARG A 51 -17.60 9.14 14.67
CA ARG A 51 -16.95 8.36 15.75
C ARG A 51 -15.61 7.75 15.37
N TYR A 52 -15.21 7.79 14.10
CA TYR A 52 -13.99 7.12 13.64
C TYR A 52 -12.76 8.04 13.72
N ASN A 53 -11.63 7.46 14.11
CA ASN A 53 -10.35 8.15 14.05
C ASN A 53 -9.88 8.29 12.60
N GLU A 54 -10.05 9.48 12.01
CA GLU A 54 -9.60 9.80 10.64
C GLU A 54 -8.11 10.21 10.57
N ARG A 55 -7.41 10.28 11.71
CA ARG A 55 -5.97 10.58 11.82
C ARG A 55 -5.24 9.41 12.48
N PRO A 56 -4.96 8.33 11.73
CA PRO A 56 -4.23 7.19 12.28
C PRO A 56 -2.85 7.65 12.75
N TRP A 57 -2.49 7.31 13.99
CA TRP A 57 -1.10 7.43 14.44
C TRP A 57 -0.39 6.12 14.22
N GLY A 58 0.78 6.17 13.61
CA GLY A 58 1.56 4.98 13.30
C GLY A 58 2.88 5.32 12.65
N ILE A 59 3.57 4.27 12.26
CA ILE A 59 4.86 4.35 11.57
C ILE A 59 5.04 3.07 10.76
N GLY A 60 5.83 3.15 9.70
CA GLY A 60 6.34 1.97 9.05
C GLY A 60 7.69 2.21 8.43
N PHE A 61 8.27 1.11 8.00
CA PHE A 61 9.57 1.07 7.38
C PHE A 61 9.50 0.10 6.20
N GLY A 62 10.28 0.37 5.17
CA GLY A 62 10.40 -0.54 4.05
C GLY A 62 11.71 -0.38 3.30
N GLN A 63 11.98 -1.37 2.48
CA GLN A 63 13.09 -1.38 1.54
C GLN A 63 12.54 -1.37 0.13
N THR A 64 13.13 -0.54 -0.72
CA THR A 64 12.53 -0.21 -2.02
C THR A 64 13.57 -0.14 -3.12
N ARG A 65 13.08 -0.26 -4.35
CA ARG A 65 13.88 -0.12 -5.57
C ARG A 65 13.02 0.41 -6.71
N TRP A 66 13.69 1.03 -7.67
CA TRP A 66 13.15 1.40 -8.97
C TRP A 66 13.69 0.41 -10.00
N ASP A 67 12.81 -0.18 -10.82
CA ASP A 67 13.22 -1.08 -11.90
C ASP A 67 13.78 -0.31 -13.10
N ASP A 68 14.31 -1.04 -14.09
CA ASP A 68 14.86 -0.45 -15.32
C ASP A 68 13.81 0.32 -16.16
N SER A 69 12.52 0.04 -15.94
CA SER A 69 11.41 0.78 -16.54
C SER A 69 10.98 1.99 -15.71
N GLY A 70 11.65 2.25 -14.59
CA GLY A 70 11.36 3.34 -13.67
C GLY A 70 10.14 3.13 -12.78
N ASN A 71 9.62 1.89 -12.67
CA ASN A 71 8.52 1.52 -11.78
C ASN A 71 9.01 1.26 -10.36
N TRP A 72 8.13 1.48 -9.38
CA TRP A 72 8.47 1.35 -7.97
C TRP A 72 8.14 -0.05 -7.44
N HIS A 73 9.03 -0.60 -6.63
CA HIS A 73 8.85 -1.83 -5.87
C HIS A 73 9.19 -1.58 -4.40
N GLY A 74 8.42 -2.16 -3.48
CA GLY A 74 8.71 -2.02 -2.06
C GLY A 74 8.28 -3.21 -1.22
N LEU A 75 9.11 -3.60 -0.26
CA LEU A 75 8.75 -4.46 0.85
C LEU A 75 8.61 -3.61 2.10
N TYR A 76 7.46 -3.66 2.75
CA TYR A 76 7.15 -2.77 3.86
C TYR A 76 6.53 -3.50 5.05
N LEU A 77 6.67 -2.86 6.21
CA LEU A 77 5.95 -3.17 7.42
C LEU A 77 5.50 -1.85 8.05
N MET A 78 4.20 -1.69 8.26
CA MET A 78 3.58 -0.56 8.95
C MET A 78 2.83 -1.07 10.18
N VAL A 79 2.78 -0.24 11.22
CA VAL A 79 1.90 -0.43 12.37
C VAL A 79 1.19 0.88 12.67
N PHE A 80 -0.14 0.85 12.72
CA PHE A 80 -0.95 2.05 12.93
C PHE A 80 -2.14 1.78 13.84
N LYS A 81 -2.70 2.86 14.41
CA LYS A 81 -3.96 2.82 15.14
C LYS A 81 -5.14 2.76 14.18
N ASP A 82 -5.96 1.73 14.31
CA ASP A 82 -7.18 1.57 13.53
C ASP A 82 -8.33 2.46 14.03
N SER A 83 -9.51 2.34 13.40
CA SER A 83 -10.71 3.14 13.74
C SER A 83 -11.22 2.93 15.18
N PHE A 84 -10.78 1.88 15.89
CA PHE A 84 -11.09 1.59 17.29
C PHE A 84 -9.94 1.90 18.25
N ASN A 85 -8.90 2.60 17.77
CA ASN A 85 -7.68 2.91 18.52
C ASN A 85 -6.92 1.64 18.97
N LYS A 86 -7.03 0.55 18.21
CA LYS A 86 -6.25 -0.68 18.37
C LYS A 86 -5.08 -0.69 17.40
N TRP A 87 -4.00 -1.38 17.76
CA TRP A 87 -2.84 -1.48 16.88
C TRP A 87 -3.13 -2.48 15.76
N GLU A 88 -2.84 -2.09 14.52
CA GLU A 88 -2.98 -2.92 13.32
C GLU A 88 -1.64 -2.93 12.59
N PRO A 89 -0.90 -4.05 12.63
CA PRO A 89 0.25 -4.25 11.75
C PRO A 89 -0.21 -4.69 10.36
N ILE A 90 0.42 -4.14 9.33
CA ILE A 90 0.31 -4.59 7.94
C ILE A 90 1.71 -4.67 7.33
N GLY A 91 1.98 -5.74 6.59
CA GLY A 91 3.23 -5.87 5.84
C GLY A 91 2.99 -6.57 4.52
N GLY A 92 3.83 -6.24 3.54
CA GLY A 92 3.66 -6.80 2.21
C GLY A 92 4.65 -6.31 1.18
N TYR A 93 4.41 -6.74 -0.04
CA TYR A 93 5.03 -6.28 -1.26
C TYR A 93 4.11 -5.29 -1.96
N GLY A 94 4.66 -4.19 -2.46
CA GLY A 94 3.99 -3.19 -3.28
C GLY A 94 4.69 -3.02 -4.61
N TRP A 95 3.90 -2.80 -5.66
CA TRP A 95 4.38 -2.42 -6.98
C TRP A 95 3.53 -1.28 -7.52
N GLU A 96 4.15 -0.27 -8.11
CA GLU A 96 3.46 0.80 -8.83
C GLU A 96 4.10 1.02 -10.18
N LYS A 97 3.26 1.10 -11.23
CA LYS A 97 3.66 1.72 -12.49
C LYS A 97 3.80 3.21 -12.27
N ILE A 98 4.88 3.79 -12.76
CA ILE A 98 5.23 5.19 -12.48
C ILE A 98 5.24 5.99 -13.79
N TRP A 99 4.61 7.16 -13.75
CA TRP A 99 4.63 8.15 -14.83
C TRP A 99 5.30 9.42 -14.34
N ARG A 100 6.16 10.01 -15.17
CA ARG A 100 6.80 11.32 -14.96
C ARG A 100 6.34 12.27 -16.08
N PRO A 101 5.15 12.87 -15.96
CA PRO A 101 4.53 13.62 -17.06
C PRO A 101 5.05 15.05 -17.23
N LEU A 102 5.84 15.56 -16.29
CA LEU A 102 6.38 16.92 -16.32
C LEU A 102 7.82 16.92 -16.85
N THR A 103 8.33 18.09 -17.26
CA THR A 103 9.74 18.26 -17.64
C THR A 103 10.70 18.02 -16.47
N ASP A 104 10.20 18.17 -15.25
CA ASP A 104 10.93 17.84 -14.03
C ASP A 104 10.70 16.37 -13.66
N ASP A 105 11.74 15.55 -13.83
CA ASP A 105 11.74 14.11 -13.54
C ASP A 105 11.56 13.80 -12.04
N ASN A 106 11.67 14.80 -11.16
CA ASN A 106 11.35 14.63 -9.75
C ASN A 106 9.85 14.40 -9.52
N PHE A 107 8.98 14.96 -10.35
CA PHE A 107 7.54 14.77 -10.20
C PHE A 107 7.10 13.43 -10.77
N HIS A 108 6.39 12.64 -9.97
CA HIS A 108 5.92 11.33 -10.38
C HIS A 108 4.51 11.02 -9.88
N LEU A 109 3.81 10.21 -10.67
CA LEU A 109 2.49 9.65 -10.38
C LEU A 109 2.60 8.12 -10.43
N GLY A 110 1.97 7.43 -9.48
CA GLY A 110 2.00 5.97 -9.40
C GLY A 110 0.62 5.35 -9.36
N LEU A 111 0.47 4.17 -9.96
CA LEU A 111 -0.70 3.31 -9.82
C LEU A 111 -0.26 1.85 -9.83
N GLY A 112 -0.77 1.05 -8.90
CA GLY A 112 -0.48 -0.37 -8.86
C GLY A 112 -1.22 -1.08 -7.74
N TYR A 113 -0.52 -1.96 -7.03
CA TYR A 113 -1.12 -2.86 -6.06
C TYR A 113 -0.15 -3.25 -4.96
N THR A 114 -0.71 -3.74 -3.85
CA THR A 114 0.03 -4.41 -2.80
C THR A 114 -0.54 -5.79 -2.51
N LEU A 115 0.35 -6.74 -2.23
CA LEU A 115 0.07 -8.09 -1.75
C LEU A 115 0.71 -8.23 -0.37
N GLY A 116 -0.08 -8.54 0.65
CA GLY A 116 0.44 -8.58 2.00
C GLY A 116 -0.47 -9.31 2.98
N ALA A 117 -0.22 -9.07 4.26
CA ALA A 117 -1.08 -9.49 5.34
C ALA A 117 -1.25 -8.37 6.37
N THR A 118 -2.45 -8.26 6.93
CA THR A 118 -2.76 -7.41 8.08
C THR A 118 -3.25 -8.28 9.24
N ALA A 119 -3.17 -7.79 10.47
CA ALA A 119 -3.76 -8.46 11.63
C ALA A 119 -4.53 -7.45 12.49
N ARG A 120 -5.75 -7.80 12.90
CA ARG A 120 -6.64 -6.88 13.63
C ARG A 120 -7.19 -7.51 14.90
N ASP A 121 -7.45 -6.66 15.90
CA ASP A 121 -7.99 -7.03 17.21
C ASP A 121 -9.32 -7.80 17.08
N ASN A 122 -10.21 -7.35 16.18
CA ASN A 122 -11.53 -7.97 15.94
C ASN A 122 -11.47 -9.43 15.48
N TRP A 123 -10.31 -9.88 14.97
CA TRP A 123 -10.08 -11.25 14.52
C TRP A 123 -8.97 -11.95 15.34
N ASN A 124 -8.77 -11.53 16.59
CA ASN A 124 -7.75 -12.08 17.49
C ASN A 124 -6.33 -12.06 16.88
N TYR A 125 -6.03 -11.08 16.03
CA TYR A 125 -4.75 -10.94 15.31
C TYR A 125 -4.36 -12.15 14.44
N ILE A 126 -5.33 -12.95 14.00
CA ILE A 126 -5.08 -13.93 12.93
C ILE A 126 -4.68 -13.16 11.67
N PRO A 127 -3.54 -13.48 11.01
CA PRO A 127 -3.13 -12.80 9.79
C PRO A 127 -4.13 -12.98 8.65
N ILE A 128 -4.53 -11.88 8.03
CA ILE A 128 -5.50 -11.85 6.93
C ILE A 128 -4.77 -11.41 5.68
N PRO A 129 -4.77 -12.21 4.60
CA PRO A 129 -4.16 -11.81 3.35
C PRO A 129 -4.92 -10.63 2.75
N VAL A 130 -4.18 -9.68 2.18
CA VAL A 130 -4.73 -8.49 1.53
C VAL A 130 -4.15 -8.32 0.13
N ILE A 131 -5.03 -7.96 -0.80
CA ILE A 131 -4.69 -7.52 -2.15
C ILE A 131 -5.41 -6.20 -2.36
N LEU A 132 -4.67 -5.11 -2.43
CA LEU A 132 -5.26 -3.77 -2.46
C LEU A 132 -4.64 -2.92 -3.57
N PRO A 133 -5.40 -2.03 -4.22
CA PRO A 133 -4.84 -1.05 -5.14
C PRO A 133 -3.95 -0.05 -4.40
N LEU A 134 -2.92 0.45 -5.09
CA LEU A 134 -2.09 1.56 -4.64
C LEU A 134 -2.15 2.70 -5.65
N ALA A 135 -2.14 3.94 -5.17
CA ALA A 135 -1.94 5.13 -5.97
C ALA A 135 -1.02 6.10 -5.25
N SER A 136 -0.22 6.84 -6.01
CA SER A 136 0.73 7.80 -5.43
C SER A 136 0.93 9.05 -6.28
N VAL A 137 1.35 10.10 -5.60
CA VAL A 137 1.88 11.33 -6.19
C VAL A 137 3.09 11.75 -5.36
N GLY A 138 4.20 12.08 -6.01
CA GLY A 138 5.40 12.46 -5.29
C GLY A 138 6.29 13.43 -6.05
N TYR A 139 7.26 13.95 -5.31
CA TYR A 139 8.29 14.85 -5.80
C TYR A 139 9.62 14.48 -5.13
N GLY A 140 10.58 13.98 -5.91
CA GLY A 140 11.86 13.48 -5.41
C GLY A 140 11.64 12.37 -4.36
N PRO A 141 12.25 12.48 -3.16
CA PRO A 141 12.15 11.45 -2.12
C PRO A 141 10.82 11.46 -1.35
N ALA A 142 9.98 12.49 -1.51
CA ALA A 142 8.73 12.62 -0.77
C ALA A 142 7.54 12.18 -1.64
N THR A 143 6.78 11.20 -1.16
CA THR A 143 5.63 10.64 -1.88
C THR A 143 4.41 10.61 -0.96
N PHE A 144 3.26 11.06 -1.44
CA PHE A 144 1.97 10.78 -0.83
C PHE A 144 1.38 9.57 -1.53
N GLN A 145 1.21 8.47 -0.78
CA GLN A 145 0.74 7.20 -1.30
C GLN A 145 -0.52 6.78 -0.53
N MET A 146 -1.42 6.10 -1.22
CA MET A 146 -2.67 5.65 -0.64
C MET A 146 -3.06 4.25 -1.15
N THR A 147 -3.90 3.60 -0.36
CA THR A 147 -4.63 2.40 -0.74
C THR A 147 -6.12 2.58 -0.53
N TYR A 148 -6.91 1.84 -1.30
CA TYR A 148 -8.36 1.76 -1.14
C TYR A 148 -8.73 0.36 -0.68
N ILE A 149 -9.40 0.27 0.47
CA ILE A 149 -9.89 -0.99 1.04
C ILE A 149 -11.35 -1.16 0.59
N PRO A 150 -11.63 -2.00 -0.42
CA PRO A 150 -12.99 -2.22 -0.88
C PRO A 150 -13.80 -2.96 0.19
N GLY A 151 -15.10 -2.69 0.24
CA GLY A 151 -16.00 -3.45 1.09
C GLY A 151 -17.46 -3.15 0.85
N THR A 152 -18.32 -3.68 1.71
CA THR A 152 -19.78 -3.56 1.60
C THR A 152 -20.31 -2.32 2.33
N TYR A 153 -21.58 -1.99 2.15
CA TYR A 153 -22.23 -0.87 2.85
C TYR A 153 -22.00 -1.00 4.36
N ASN A 154 -21.53 0.06 5.02
CA ASN A 154 -21.09 0.09 6.42
C ASN A 154 -19.84 -0.75 6.80
N ASN A 155 -19.20 -1.48 5.88
CA ASN A 155 -18.03 -2.32 6.13
C ASN A 155 -16.99 -2.20 4.99
N GLY A 156 -16.13 -1.18 5.02
CA GLY A 156 -15.05 -0.97 4.04
C GLY A 156 -15.21 0.35 3.29
N ASN A 157 -14.76 0.43 2.04
CA ASN A 157 -14.71 1.68 1.27
C ASN A 157 -13.90 2.76 2.00
N VAL A 158 -12.72 2.37 2.46
CA VAL A 158 -11.82 3.22 3.25
C VAL A 158 -10.61 3.57 2.40
N TYR A 159 -10.29 4.85 2.34
CA TYR A 159 -9.03 5.34 1.82
C TYR A 159 -8.07 5.45 2.98
N PHE A 160 -6.93 4.78 2.89
CA PHE A 160 -5.84 4.90 3.84
C PHE A 160 -4.63 5.46 3.13
N ALA A 161 -4.11 6.59 3.60
CA ALA A 161 -3.02 7.30 2.97
C ALA A 161 -1.91 7.64 3.97
N TRP A 162 -0.69 7.64 3.47
CA TRP A 162 0.53 7.89 4.22
C TRP A 162 1.50 8.74 3.40
N LEU A 163 2.38 9.44 4.12
CA LEU A 163 3.58 10.01 3.55
C LEU A 163 4.67 8.95 3.55
N ARG A 164 5.39 8.83 2.43
CA ARG A 164 6.53 7.95 2.25
C ARG A 164 7.76 8.80 1.94
N PHE A 165 8.80 8.67 2.75
CA PHE A 165 10.05 9.42 2.63
C PHE A 165 11.21 8.45 2.37
N GLN A 166 11.79 8.56 1.18
CA GLN A 166 12.93 7.77 0.74
C GLN A 166 14.25 8.38 1.24
N PHE A 167 15.17 7.58 1.74
CA PHE A 167 16.50 8.00 2.20
C PHE A 167 17.60 6.96 1.95
#